data_AF-C4GM28-F1
#
_entry.id   AF-C4GM28-F1
#
_cell.length_a   1.000
_cell.length_b   1.000
_cell.length_c   1.000
_cell.angle_alpha   90.00
_cell.angle_beta   90.00
_cell.angle_gamma   90.00
#
_symmetry.space_group_name_H-M   'P 1'
#
loop_
_entity.id
_entity.type
_entity.pdbx_description
1 polymer ?
#
loop_
_entity_poly.entity_id
_entity_poly.type
_entity_poly.pdbx_seq_one_letter_code
_entity_poly.pdbx_strand_id
1 'polypeptide(L)' 'EGLFLARSRHIHALETAQRELDNAALCGNHQLELLAEHLRLAQNACSEITGEFTADDLLGVIFSRFCIGK' A
#
# COMPACT_ATOMS: atom_id res chain seq x y z
N GLU A 1 -9.91 21.97 -12.81
CA GLU A 1 -10.43 20.66 -13.30
C GLU A 1 -9.58 19.42 -12.91
N GLY A 2 -8.41 19.53 -12.26
CA GLY A 2 -7.58 18.36 -11.93
C GLY A 2 -7.95 17.54 -10.68
N LEU A 3 -8.76 18.10 -9.76
CA LEU A 3 -9.06 17.49 -8.46
C LEU A 3 -9.99 16.27 -8.53
N PHE A 4 -10.84 16.19 -9.56
CA PHE A 4 -11.80 15.08 -9.71
C PHE A 4 -11.14 13.80 -10.25
N LEU A 5 -10.19 13.93 -11.19
CA LEU A 5 -9.43 12.80 -11.74
C LEU A 5 -8.51 12.13 -10.71
N ALA A 6 -7.99 12.89 -9.74
CA ALA A 6 -7.24 12.32 -8.61
C ALA A 6 -8.14 11.49 -7.70
N ARG A 7 -9.37 11.96 -7.41
CA ARG A 7 -10.33 11.22 -6.59
C ARG A 7 -10.78 9.91 -7.24
N SER A 8 -11.09 9.91 -8.54
CA SER A 8 -11.48 8.68 -9.24
C SER A 8 -10.39 7.61 -9.21
N ARG A 9 -9.12 7.99 -9.37
CA ARG A 9 -7.98 7.06 -9.30
C ARG A 9 -7.79 6.51 -7.88
N HIS A 10 -7.88 7.36 -6.85
CA HIS A 10 -7.76 6.90 -5.48
C HIS A 10 -8.91 5.98 -5.06
N ILE A 11 -10.14 6.27 -5.51
CA ILE A 11 -11.31 5.39 -5.25
C ILE A 11 -11.07 4.01 -5.89
N HIS A 12 -10.63 3.96 -7.15
CA HIS A 12 -10.33 2.70 -7.83
C HIS A 12 -9.24 1.90 -7.11
N ALA A 13 -8.19 2.57 -6.63
CA ALA A 13 -7.13 1.94 -5.84
C ALA A 13 -7.67 1.36 -4.51
N LEU A 14 -8.55 2.07 -3.81
CA LEU A 14 -9.19 1.57 -2.59
C LEU A 14 -10.14 0.39 -2.86
N GLU A 15 -10.92 0.43 -3.94
CA GLU A 15 -11.79 -0.66 -4.37
C GLU A 15 -10.98 -1.92 -4.70
N THR A 16 -9.84 -1.74 -5.39
CA THR A 16 -8.92 -2.83 -5.70
C THR A 16 -8.33 -3.42 -4.42
N ALA A 17 -7.85 -2.59 -3.51
CA ALA A 17 -7.31 -3.04 -2.22
C ALA A 17 -8.36 -3.81 -1.41
N GLN A 18 -9.59 -3.31 -1.34
CA GLN A 18 -10.69 -3.98 -0.65
C GLN A 18 -10.98 -5.35 -1.25
N ARG A 19 -11.05 -5.46 -2.59
CA ARG A 19 -11.30 -6.74 -3.25
C ARG A 19 -10.23 -7.79 -2.94
N GLU A 20 -8.97 -7.39 -2.93
CA GLU A 20 -7.88 -8.30 -2.59
C GLU A 20 -7.90 -8.71 -1.12
N LEU A 21 -8.30 -7.82 -0.20
CA LEU A 21 -8.52 -8.18 1.21
C LEU A 21 -9.70 -9.15 1.39
N ASP A 22 -10.77 -9.00 0.63
CA ASP A 22 -11.89 -9.94 0.64
C ASP A 22 -11.43 -11.33 0.14
N ASN A 23 -10.62 -11.38 -0.93
CA ASN A 23 -10.02 -12.63 -1.40
C ASN A 23 -9.06 -13.25 -0.37
N ALA A 24 -8.26 -12.43 0.31
CA ALA A 24 -7.38 -12.85 1.38
C ALA A 24 -8.18 -13.48 2.54
N ALA A 25 -9.34 -12.90 2.90
CA ALA A 25 -10.20 -13.43 3.96
C ALA A 25 -10.82 -14.80 3.64
N LEU A 26 -10.94 -15.15 2.35
CA LEU A 26 -11.39 -16.46 1.89
C LEU A 26 -10.28 -17.52 1.92
N CYS A 27 -9.00 -17.11 2.04
CA CYS A 27 -7.89 -18.04 2.13
C CYS A 27 -7.88 -18.73 3.49
N GLY A 28 -8.03 -20.06 3.50
CA GLY A 28 -7.92 -20.85 4.73
C GLY A 28 -6.46 -20.99 5.20
N ASN A 29 -6.27 -21.52 6.42
CA ASN A 29 -4.95 -21.71 7.05
C ASN A 29 -3.93 -22.53 6.22
N HIS A 30 -4.38 -23.29 5.22
CA HIS A 30 -3.51 -24.08 4.35
C HIS A 30 -3.04 -23.33 3.10
N GLN A 31 -3.49 -22.09 2.88
CA GLN A 31 -3.21 -21.29 1.68
C GLN A 31 -2.45 -20.00 2.03
N LEU A 32 -1.47 -20.10 2.94
CA LEU A 32 -0.72 -18.94 3.44
C LEU A 32 0.04 -18.19 2.34
N GLU A 33 0.54 -18.89 1.32
CA GLU A 33 1.21 -18.25 0.18
C GLU A 33 0.24 -17.39 -0.64
N LEU A 34 -0.98 -17.87 -0.85
CA LEU A 34 -2.01 -17.13 -1.58
C LEU A 34 -2.54 -15.95 -0.75
N LEU A 35 -2.71 -16.15 0.57
CA LEU A 35 -3.01 -15.08 1.52
C LEU A 35 -1.97 -13.97 1.43
N ALA A 36 -0.68 -14.32 1.49
CA ALA A 36 0.42 -13.36 1.43
C ALA A 36 0.42 -12.58 0.10
N GLU A 37 0.12 -13.26 -1.02
CA GLU A 37 0.03 -12.60 -2.32
C GLU A 37 -1.14 -11.61 -2.39
N HIS A 38 -2.33 -11.96 -1.92
CA HIS A 38 -3.46 -11.03 -1.87
C HIS A 38 -3.18 -9.82 -0.98
N LEU A 39 -2.51 -10.01 0.17
CA LEU A 39 -2.08 -8.90 1.03
C LEU A 39 -1.06 -7.99 0.33
N ARG A 40 -0.11 -8.55 -0.43
CA ARG A 40 0.86 -7.79 -1.23
C ARG A 40 0.16 -6.97 -2.32
N LEU A 41 -0.81 -7.55 -3.01
CA LEU A 41 -1.60 -6.85 -4.03
C LEU A 41 -2.44 -5.72 -3.43
N ALA A 42 -3.08 -5.95 -2.28
CA ALA A 42 -3.81 -4.91 -1.56
C ALA A 42 -2.90 -3.75 -1.14
N GLN A 43 -1.70 -4.06 -0.63
CA GLN A 43 -0.69 -3.06 -0.29
C GLN A 43 -0.27 -2.23 -1.51
N ASN A 44 0.01 -2.87 -2.64
CA ASN A 44 0.41 -2.18 -3.87
C ASN A 44 -0.66 -1.21 -4.37
N ALA A 45 -1.94 -1.62 -4.32
CA ALA A 45 -3.05 -0.75 -4.68
C ALA A 45 -3.10 0.48 -3.75
N CYS A 46 -2.89 0.32 -2.44
CA CYS A 46 -2.78 1.46 -1.52
C CYS A 46 -1.57 2.37 -1.82
N SER A 47 -0.43 1.81 -2.23
CA SER A 47 0.77 2.57 -2.60
C SER A 47 0.55 3.46 -3.84
N GLU A 48 -0.39 3.13 -4.74
CA GLU A 48 -0.76 4.02 -5.85
C GLU A 48 -1.38 5.35 -5.38
N ILE A 49 -1.94 5.38 -4.16
CA ILE A 49 -2.58 6.58 -3.56
C ILE A 49 -1.55 7.46 -2.85
N THR A 50 -0.64 6.83 -2.09
CA THR A 50 0.33 7.55 -1.25
C THR A 50 1.63 7.87 -1.99
N GLY A 51 1.86 7.25 -3.15
CA GLY A 51 3.19 7.10 -3.74
C GLY A 51 3.90 5.87 -3.16
N GLU A 52 4.87 5.31 -3.90
CA GLU A 52 5.68 4.21 -3.39
C GLU A 52 6.45 4.66 -2.15
N PHE A 53 6.31 3.91 -1.06
CA PHE A 53 7.16 4.06 0.11
C PHE A 53 8.39 3.18 -0.07
N THR A 54 9.48 3.81 -0.49
CA THR A 54 10.71 3.12 -0.85
C THR A 54 11.56 2.84 0.40
N ALA A 55 12.58 2.00 0.23
CA ALA A 55 13.59 1.81 1.27
C ALA A 55 14.29 3.13 1.63
N ASP A 56 14.46 4.05 0.67
CA ASP A 56 15.02 5.37 0.92
C ASP A 56 14.08 6.27 1.74
N ASP A 57 12.75 6.18 1.55
CA ASP A 57 11.79 6.90 2.39
C ASP A 57 11.85 6.40 3.83
N LEU A 58 11.99 5.08 4.01
CA LEU A 58 12.16 4.47 5.34
C LEU A 58 13.47 4.93 6.00
N LEU A 59 14.59 4.93 5.27
CA LEU A 59 15.87 5.41 5.76
C LEU A 59 15.79 6.91 6.09
N GLY A 60 15.11 7.70 5.26
CA GLY A 60 14.82 9.11 5.50
C GLY A 60 14.11 9.33 6.83
N VAL A 61 13.08 8.54 7.15
CA VAL A 61 12.38 8.61 8.45
C VAL A 61 13.29 8.19 9.60
N ILE A 62 14.04 7.08 9.46
CA ILE A 62 14.95 6.58 10.51
C ILE A 62 16.02 7.64 10.83
N PHE A 63 16.62 8.23 9.81
CA PHE A 63 17.69 9.22 9.95
C PHE A 63 17.20 10.66 10.16
N SER A 64 15.93 10.98 9.90
CA SER A 64 15.34 12.30 10.20
C SER A 64 15.38 12.65 11.69
N ARG A 65 15.46 11.62 12.56
CA ARG A 65 15.58 11.76 14.01
C ARG A 65 17.03 11.82 14.50
N PHE A 66 18.00 11.47 13.64
CA PHE A 66 19.40 11.70 13.91
C PHE A 66 19.75 13.09 13.38
N CYS A 67 19.68 14.09 14.26
CA CYS A 67 20.33 15.37 13.96
C CYS A 67 21.82 15.09 13.72
N ILE A 68 22.25 14.99 12.47
CA ILE A 68 23.65 15.16 12.10
C ILE A 68 23.96 16.63 12.40
N GLY A 69 24.46 16.87 13.61
CA GLY A 69 25.16 18.07 14.03
C GLY A 69 24.50 19.40 13.66
N LYS A 70 23.61 19.87 14.53
CA LYS A 70 23.87 21.15 15.19
C LYS A 70 24.49 20.86 16.55
#